data_AF-A0A4U2Y450-F1
#
_entry.id   AF-A0A4U2Y450-F1
#
_cell.length_a   1.000
_cell.length_b   1.000
_cell.length_c   1.000
_cell.angle_alpha   90.00
_cell.angle_beta   90.00
_cell.angle_gamma   90.00
#
_symmetry.space_group_name_H-M   'P 1'
#
loop_
_entity.id
_entity.type
_entity.pdbx_description
1 polymer ?
#
loop_
_entity_poly.entity_id
_entity_poly.type
_entity_poly.pdbx_seq_one_letter_code
_entity_poly.pdbx_strand_id
1 'polypeptide(L)'
;MAFEAFVSPLSWQQVSLLLDTVQYFEDAPKLLSLPQEQGASVPVPITSDTLKSMLDCLDQEEAFSRKAFSLRWETTEDKESGFLVVELPNGDIVRQPAVLSAFSPV
;
A
#
# COMPACT_ATOMS: atom_id res chain seq x y z
N MET A 1 12.48 4.47 5.76
CA MET A 1 11.97 5.83 5.99
C MET A 1 10.49 5.73 6.30
N ALA A 2 10.01 6.38 7.35
CA ALA A 2 8.58 6.61 7.53
C ALA A 2 8.12 7.68 6.52
N PHE A 3 6.95 7.51 5.91
CA PHE A 3 6.37 8.46 4.95
C PHE A 3 5.21 9.23 5.60
N GLU A 4 4.95 10.45 5.14
CA GLU A 4 3.83 11.26 5.60
C GLU A 4 2.50 10.76 5.01
N ALA A 5 1.38 11.07 5.66
CA ALA A 5 0.07 10.67 5.15
C ALA A 5 -0.17 11.24 3.74
N PHE A 6 -0.60 10.39 2.80
CA PHE A 6 -0.84 10.77 1.42
C PHE A 6 -2.01 9.98 0.82
N VAL A 7 -2.56 10.50 -0.28
CA VAL A 7 -3.63 9.84 -1.03
C VAL A 7 -3.05 9.26 -2.32
N SER A 8 -3.30 7.97 -2.53
CA SER A 8 -2.93 7.24 -3.74
C SER A 8 -4.16 6.93 -4.58
N PRO A 9 -4.31 7.54 -5.77
CA PRO A 9 -5.37 7.17 -6.70
C PRO A 9 -4.99 5.89 -7.43
N LEU A 10 -5.64 4.77 -7.10
CA LEU A 10 -5.36 3.46 -7.68
C LEU A 10 -6.63 2.86 -8.30
N SER A 11 -6.49 2.22 -9.45
CA SER A 11 -7.54 1.39 -10.05
C SER A 11 -7.36 -0.10 -9.71
N TRP A 12 -8.41 -0.89 -9.92
CA TRP A 12 -8.37 -2.34 -9.68
C TRP A 12 -7.22 -2.99 -10.44
N GLN A 13 -7.02 -2.63 -11.71
CA GLN A 13 -5.90 -3.14 -12.51
C GLN A 13 -4.54 -2.78 -11.90
N GLN A 14 -4.36 -1.56 -11.38
CA GLN A 14 -3.10 -1.16 -10.76
C GLN A 14 -2.84 -1.95 -9.47
N VAL A 15 -3.87 -2.12 -8.63
CA VAL A 15 -3.75 -2.91 -7.39
C VAL A 15 -3.46 -4.38 -7.71
N SER A 16 -4.09 -4.96 -8.73
CA SER A 16 -3.80 -6.33 -9.19
C SER A 16 -2.34 -6.50 -9.62
N LEU A 17 -1.79 -5.56 -10.40
CA LEU A 17 -0.39 -5.62 -10.84
C LEU A 17 0.60 -5.48 -9.67
N LEU A 18 0.29 -4.61 -8.70
CA LEU A 18 1.07 -4.48 -7.48
C LEU A 18 1.02 -5.77 -6.66
N LEU A 19 -0.14 -6.41 -6.59
CA LEU A 19 -0.32 -7.68 -5.89
C LEU A 19 0.52 -8.79 -6.54
N ASP A 20 0.50 -8.92 -7.86
CA ASP A 20 1.36 -9.86 -8.59
C ASP A 20 2.85 -9.61 -8.30
N THR A 21 3.24 -8.33 -8.24
CA THR A 21 4.62 -7.93 -7.94
C THR A 21 5.02 -8.34 -6.52
N VAL A 22 4.17 -8.11 -5.51
CA VAL A 22 4.48 -8.50 -4.12
C VAL A 22 4.54 -10.00 -3.96
N GLN A 23 3.63 -10.74 -4.61
CA GLN A 23 3.67 -12.21 -4.60
C GLN A 23 4.94 -12.77 -5.25
N TYR A 24 5.45 -12.10 -6.30
CA TYR A 24 6.74 -12.48 -6.90
C TYR A 24 7.93 -12.29 -5.93
N PHE A 25 7.85 -11.33 -5.00
CA PHE A 25 8.88 -11.04 -4.01
C PHE A 25 8.53 -11.53 -2.60
N GLU A 26 7.70 -12.57 -2.45
CA GLU A 26 7.22 -13.06 -1.15
C GLU A 26 8.37 -13.45 -0.20
N ASP A 27 9.46 -14.02 -0.74
CA ASP A 27 10.66 -14.37 0.03
C ASP A 27 11.53 -13.16 0.45
N ALA A 28 11.35 -12.01 -0.18
CA ALA A 28 12.17 -10.81 0.04
C ALA A 28 11.35 -9.52 -0.13
N PRO A 29 10.59 -9.10 0.90
CA PRO A 29 9.67 -7.98 0.82
C PRO A 29 10.30 -6.69 0.28
N LYS A 30 9.58 -6.03 -0.63
CA LYS A 30 10.04 -4.82 -1.30
C LYS A 30 9.16 -3.61 -1.00
N LEU A 31 9.77 -2.43 -0.95
CA LEU A 31 9.03 -1.18 -0.90
C LEU A 31 8.41 -0.91 -2.28
N LEU A 32 7.07 -0.93 -2.34
CA LEU A 32 6.36 -0.60 -3.56
C LEU A 32 6.19 0.91 -3.70
N SER A 33 6.51 1.42 -4.89
CA SER A 33 6.31 2.84 -5.22
C SER A 33 4.85 3.08 -5.60
N LEU A 34 4.08 3.66 -4.68
CA LEU A 34 2.70 4.05 -4.94
C LEU A 34 2.62 5.49 -5.46
N PRO A 35 1.83 5.77 -6.51
CA PRO A 35 1.62 7.12 -6.97
C PRO A 35 0.88 7.93 -5.90
N GLN A 36 1.22 9.20 -5.75
CA GLN A 36 0.43 10.15 -4.98
C GLN A 36 -0.36 11.06 -5.94
N GLU A 37 -1.51 11.57 -5.49
CA GLU A 37 -2.34 12.48 -6.29
C GLU A 37 -1.53 13.69 -6.80
N GLN A 38 -0.61 14.19 -5.96
CA GLN A 38 0.24 15.32 -6.26
C GLN A 38 1.68 14.97 -5.85
N GLY A 39 2.59 14.85 -6.83
CA GLY A 39 4.03 14.67 -6.59
C GLY A 39 4.60 13.32 -7.05
N ALA A 40 5.77 12.98 -6.51
CA ALA A 40 6.54 11.77 -6.88
C ALA A 40 6.04 10.52 -6.16
N SER A 41 6.15 9.33 -6.74
CA SER A 41 5.71 8.10 -6.04
C SER A 41 6.39 7.91 -4.67
N VAL A 42 5.62 7.39 -3.71
CA VAL A 42 6.06 7.17 -2.33
C VAL A 42 6.38 5.68 -2.14
N PRO A 43 7.55 5.32 -1.61
CA PRO A 43 7.88 3.93 -1.30
C PRO A 43 7.13 3.46 -0.03
N VAL A 44 6.31 2.42 -0.17
CA VAL A 44 5.43 1.90 0.90
C VAL A 44 5.73 0.43 1.20
N PRO A 45 5.88 0.05 2.48
CA PRO A 45 6.02 -1.34 2.91
C PRO A 45 4.65 -2.01 2.94
N ILE A 46 4.17 -2.48 1.78
CA ILE A 46 2.86 -3.11 1.65
C ILE A 46 3.00 -4.61 1.38
N THR A 47 2.12 -5.40 2.00
CA THR A 47 2.06 -6.86 1.86
C THR A 47 0.96 -7.29 0.90
N SER A 48 1.03 -8.55 0.46
CA SER A 48 0.01 -9.15 -0.38
C SER A 48 -1.37 -9.15 0.28
N ASP A 49 -1.46 -9.36 1.60
CA ASP A 49 -2.72 -9.34 2.34
C ASP A 49 -3.40 -7.96 2.34
N THR A 50 -2.61 -6.89 2.48
CA THR A 50 -3.14 -5.52 2.40
C THR A 50 -3.60 -5.18 0.97
N LEU A 51 -2.83 -5.59 -0.04
CA LEU A 51 -3.23 -5.41 -1.43
C LEU A 51 -4.47 -6.21 -1.82
N LYS A 52 -4.64 -7.44 -1.30
CA LYS A 52 -5.87 -8.22 -1.47
C LYS A 52 -7.07 -7.47 -0.88
N SER A 53 -6.92 -6.95 0.34
CA SER A 53 -7.98 -6.15 0.99
C SER A 53 -8.32 -4.89 0.18
N MET A 54 -7.32 -4.22 -0.39
CA MET A 54 -7.53 -3.08 -1.31
C MET A 54 -8.19 -3.49 -2.63
N LEU A 55 -7.94 -4.70 -3.12
CA LEU A 55 -8.53 -5.21 -4.36
C LEU A 55 -10.01 -5.60 -4.13
N ASP A 56 -10.31 -6.22 -2.99
CA ASP A 56 -11.65 -6.64 -2.59
C ASP A 56 -12.63 -5.46 -2.43
N CYS A 57 -12.14 -4.25 -2.11
CA CYS A 57 -12.98 -3.06 -2.04
C CYS A 57 -13.18 -2.35 -3.40
N LEU A 58 -12.54 -2.84 -4.47
CA LEU A 58 -12.65 -2.28 -5.82
C LEU A 58 -13.50 -3.18 -6.71
N ASP A 59 -14.25 -2.55 -7.60
CA ASP A 59 -15.05 -3.27 -8.59
C ASP A 59 -14.19 -3.65 -9.81
N GLN A 60 -14.16 -4.95 -10.12
CA GLN A 60 -13.47 -5.48 -11.28
C GLN A 60 -14.12 -5.02 -12.60
N GLU A 61 -15.43 -4.76 -12.62
CA GLU A 61 -16.12 -4.22 -13.81
C GLU A 61 -15.68 -2.78 -14.11
N GLU A 62 -15.25 -2.04 -13.08
CA GLU A 62 -14.67 -0.70 -13.18
C GLU A 62 -13.12 -0.73 -13.16
N ALA A 63 -12.48 -1.69 -13.84
CA ALA A 63 -11.06 -2.00 -13.66
C ALA A 63 -10.06 -0.81 -13.79
N PHE A 64 -10.42 0.19 -14.57
CA PHE A 64 -9.60 1.39 -14.86
C PHE A 64 -10.02 2.62 -14.04
N SER A 65 -11.16 2.55 -13.33
CA SER A 65 -11.65 3.63 -12.48
C SER A 65 -10.74 3.77 -11.27
N ARG A 66 -10.16 4.95 -11.07
CA ARG A 66 -9.26 5.22 -9.95
C ARG A 66 -10.09 5.61 -8.74
N LYS A 67 -9.83 4.95 -7.61
CA LYS A 67 -10.39 5.32 -6.31
C LYS A 67 -9.25 5.81 -5.40
N ALA A 68 -9.59 6.71 -4.48
CA ALA A 68 -8.64 7.29 -3.56
C ALA A 68 -8.42 6.36 -2.35
N PHE A 69 -7.17 5.95 -2.14
CA PHE A 69 -6.74 5.25 -0.94
C PHE A 69 -5.93 6.21 -0.08
N SER A 70 -6.28 6.38 1.18
CA SER A 70 -5.51 7.22 2.10
C SER A 70 -4.53 6.34 2.86
N LEU A 71 -3.23 6.58 2.71
CA LEU A 71 -2.18 5.81 3.37
C LEU A 71 -1.48 6.69 4.40
N ARG A 72 -1.20 6.13 5.57
CA ARG A 72 -0.38 6.78 6.60
C ARG A 72 0.50 5.76 7.33
N TRP A 73 1.61 6.25 7.84
CA TRP A 73 2.50 5.47 8.69
C TRP A 73 2.32 5.86 10.17
N GLU A 74 2.03 4.89 11.02
CA GLU A 74 1.97 5.06 12.47
C GLU A 74 3.19 4.38 13.11
N THR A 75 4.16 5.18 13.55
CA THR A 75 5.37 4.68 14.21
C THR A 75 5.06 4.18 15.63
N THR A 76 5.68 3.07 16.03
CA THR A 76 5.69 2.61 17.43
C THR A 76 6.90 3.20 18.19
N GLU A 77 7.05 2.91 19.49
CA GLU A 77 8.21 3.37 20.27
C GLU A 77 9.56 3.00 19.62
N ASP A 78 9.61 1.84 18.95
CA ASP A 78 10.69 1.44 18.04
C ASP A 78 10.55 2.12 16.68
N LYS A 79 11.45 3.06 16.36
CA LYS A 79 11.47 3.87 15.12
C LYS A 79 11.55 3.09 13.81
N GLU A 80 11.88 1.80 13.88
CA GLU A 80 12.02 0.91 12.72
C GLU A 80 10.77 0.06 12.48
N SER A 81 9.82 0.06 13.42
CA SER A 81 8.57 -0.67 13.33
C SER A 81 7.38 0.28 13.44
N GLY A 82 6.27 -0.14 12.88
CA GLY A 82 5.07 0.66 12.87
C GLY A 82 3.94 -0.06 12.16
N PHE A 83 2.91 0.71 11.87
CA PHE A 83 1.73 0.23 11.16
C PHE A 83 1.56 1.06 9.90
N LEU A 84 1.51 0.37 8.77
CA LEU A 84 0.89 0.92 7.56
C LEU A 84 -0.61 0.90 7.80
N VAL A 85 -1.24 2.08 7.77
CA VAL A 85 -2.68 2.22 7.83
C VAL A 85 -3.19 2.67 6.48
N VAL A 86 -4.09 1.90 5.90
CA VAL A 86 -4.75 2.20 4.62
C VAL A 86 -6.24 2.35 4.88
N GLU A 87 -6.77 3.54 4.58
CA GLU A 87 -8.20 3.77 4.52
C GLU A 87 -8.69 3.47 3.11
N LEU A 88 -9.61 2.51 3.03
CA LEU A 88 -10.18 2.02 1.79
C LEU A 88 -11.31 2.97 1.32
N PRO A 89 -11.60 3.04 0.00
CA PRO A 89 -12.69 3.85 -0.55
C PRO A 89 -14.07 3.53 0.01
N ASN A 90 -14.27 2.33 0.55
CA ASN A 90 -15.52 1.89 1.17
C ASN A 90 -15.66 2.34 2.65
N GLY A 91 -14.65 3.00 3.21
CA GLY A 91 -14.60 3.47 4.61
C GLY A 91 -13.96 2.49 5.59
N ASP A 92 -13.56 1.29 5.13
CA ASP A 92 -12.83 0.33 5.96
C ASP A 92 -11.37 0.77 6.17
N ILE A 93 -10.75 0.27 7.24
CA ILE A 93 -9.37 0.57 7.57
C ILE A 93 -8.60 -0.74 7.68
N VAL A 94 -7.57 -0.88 6.84
CA VAL A 94 -6.59 -1.96 6.91
C VAL A 94 -5.39 -1.48 7.71
N ARG A 95 -5.02 -2.23 8.74
CA ARG A 95 -3.87 -1.92 9.59
C ARG A 95 -2.86 -3.06 9.52
N GLN A 96 -1.76 -2.80 8.84
CA GLN A 96 -0.71 -3.78 8.59
C GLN A 96 0.52 -3.47 9.45
N PRO A 97 0.92 -4.36 10.38
CA PRO A 97 2.21 -4.22 11.06
C PRO A 97 3.35 -4.39 10.05
N ALA A 98 4.37 -3.53 10.12
CA ALA A 98 5.53 -3.62 9.27
C ALA A 98 6.81 -3.16 9.99
N VAL A 99 7.92 -3.83 9.69
CA VAL A 99 9.26 -3.46 10.12
C VAL A 99 10.00 -2.95 8.89
N LEU A 100 10.33 -1.65 8.85
CA LEU A 100 10.91 -1.00 7.68
C LEU A 100 12.23 -1.66 7.25
N SER A 101 13.02 -2.15 8.21
CA SER A 101 14.31 -2.79 7.97
C SER A 101 14.18 -4.18 7.33
N ALA A 102 12.98 -4.77 7.31
CA ALA A 102 12.69 -5.99 6.56
C ALA A 102 12.38 -5.75 5.08
N PHE A 103 12.10 -4.49 4.69
CA PHE A 103 11.78 -4.13 3.31
C PHE A 103 12.99 -3.49 2.64
N SER A 104 13.34 -3.99 1.46
CA SER A 104 14.36 -3.36 0.61
C SER A 104 13.71 -2.55 -0.51
N PRO A 105 14.33 -1.48 -1.02
CA PRO A 105 13.86 -0.84 -2.26
C PRO A 105 13.85 -1.86 -3.42
N VAL A 106 12.86 -1.72 -4.32
CA VAL A 106 12.87 -2.37 -5.65
C VAL A 106 13.98 -1.77 -6.49
#